data_AF-A0AAV0XGK0-F1
#
_entry.id   AF-A0AAV0XGK0-F1
#
_cell.length_a   1.000
_cell.length_b   1.000
_cell.length_c   1.000
_cell.angle_alpha   90.00
_cell.angle_beta   90.00
_cell.angle_gamma   90.00
#
_symmetry.space_group_name_H-M   'P 1'
#
loop_
_entity.id
_entity.type
_entity.pdbx_description
1 polymer ?
#
loop_
_entity_poly.entity_id
_entity_poly.type
_entity_poly.pdbx_seq_one_letter_code
_entity_poly.pdbx_strand_id
1 'polypeptide(L)'
;MSDYKIDRYKEGEFINAKIKINSKELINKLIAVFYRCDSDGINCEYFQTWTFSNVCNQLKEKNQVWSRFSDAFDPPFICPINKVSYQIKNATIDVEAALLLYPLATDYQWKVNPKFYSDDIFVGSAITEFYFFGYRKKIKSILKL
;
A
#
# COMPACT_ATOMS: atom_id res chain seq x y z
N MET A 1 -18.35 -29.34 24.41
CA MET A 1 -17.06 -28.66 24.72
C MET A 1 -16.31 -28.60 23.41
N SER A 2 -16.42 -27.48 22.70
CA SER A 2 -15.94 -27.34 21.32
C SER A 2 -14.59 -26.65 21.34
N ASP A 3 -13.54 -27.38 20.98
CA ASP A 3 -12.17 -26.86 20.84
C ASP A 3 -12.10 -25.89 19.66
N TYR A 4 -12.27 -24.60 19.93
CA TYR A 4 -11.96 -23.56 18.95
C TYR A 4 -10.45 -23.30 19.01
N LYS A 5 -9.69 -23.84 18.05
CA LYS A 5 -8.34 -23.34 17.77
C LYS A 5 -8.46 -21.94 17.16
N ILE A 6 -8.29 -20.92 18.00
CA ILE A 6 -8.03 -19.56 17.52
C ILE A 6 -6.56 -19.52 17.13
N ASP A 7 -6.27 -19.77 15.86
CA ASP A 7 -4.95 -19.53 15.30
C ASP A 7 -4.67 -18.02 15.34
N ARG A 8 -3.94 -17.58 16.37
CA ARG A 8 -3.39 -16.22 16.45
C ARG A 8 -2.27 -16.11 15.41
N TYR A 9 -2.59 -15.61 14.22
CA TYR A 9 -1.56 -15.16 13.28
C TYR A 9 -0.79 -14.01 13.94
N LYS A 10 0.52 -14.25 14.13
CA LYS A 10 1.47 -13.35 14.79
C LYS A 10 1.47 -11.96 14.15
N GLU A 11 1.15 -11.00 15.01
CA GLU A 11 1.55 -9.61 15.09
C GLU A 11 2.68 -9.19 14.12
N GLY A 12 2.30 -8.30 13.21
CA GLY A 12 3.19 -7.68 12.23
C GLY A 12 2.43 -7.34 10.95
N GLU A 13 1.79 -6.16 10.89
CA GLU A 13 1.19 -5.62 9.67
C GLU A 13 2.32 -5.19 8.72
N PHE A 14 3.01 -6.17 8.15
CA PHE A 14 4.20 -5.99 7.34
C PHE A 14 3.89 -6.32 5.88
N ILE A 15 4.10 -5.35 5.00
CA ILE A 15 4.01 -5.58 3.55
C ILE A 15 5.37 -6.09 3.07
N ASN A 16 5.39 -7.31 2.53
CA ASN A 16 6.52 -7.88 1.81
C ASN A 16 6.15 -7.99 0.33
N ALA A 17 6.92 -7.37 -0.56
CA ALA A 17 6.66 -7.41 -2.00
C ALA A 17 7.96 -7.48 -2.80
N LYS A 18 7.89 -8.06 -4.00
CA LYS A 18 8.98 -8.02 -4.98
C LYS A 18 8.46 -7.39 -6.25
N ILE A 19 8.96 -6.21 -6.59
CA ILE A 19 8.55 -5.44 -7.76
C ILE A 19 9.69 -5.50 -8.77
N LYS A 20 9.45 -6.06 -9.94
CA LYS A 20 10.40 -6.08 -11.05
C LYS A 20 9.91 -5.17 -12.15
N ILE A 21 10.65 -4.11 -12.44
CA ILE A 21 10.34 -3.16 -13.50
C ILE A 21 11.36 -3.34 -14.61
N ASN A 22 10.98 -4.04 -15.68
CA ASN A 22 11.88 -4.25 -16.81
C ASN A 22 11.81 -3.06 -17.77
N SER A 23 12.43 -1.94 -17.41
CA SER A 23 12.51 -0.78 -18.28
C SER A 23 13.81 -0.01 -18.12
N LYS A 24 14.27 0.59 -19.22
CA LYS A 24 15.40 1.52 -19.26
C LYS A 24 14.95 2.98 -19.09
N GLU A 25 13.64 3.21 -19.07
CA GLU A 25 13.04 4.55 -18.99
C GLU A 25 13.09 5.11 -17.56
N LEU A 26 13.15 6.44 -17.45
CA LEU A 26 13.15 7.15 -16.18
C LEU A 26 11.71 7.31 -15.67
N ILE A 27 11.38 6.63 -14.58
CA ILE A 27 10.05 6.79 -13.99
C ILE A 27 9.95 8.17 -13.32
N ASN A 28 9.02 8.98 -13.81
CA ASN A 28 8.74 10.31 -13.26
C ASN A 28 7.27 10.49 -12.83
N LYS A 29 6.38 9.59 -13.26
CA LYS A 29 4.94 9.61 -12.98
C LYS A 29 4.46 8.27 -12.43
N LEU A 30 3.63 8.33 -11.39
CA LEU A 30 2.96 7.18 -10.78
C LEU A 30 1.46 7.46 -10.70
N ILE A 31 0.66 6.50 -11.13
CA ILE A 31 -0.79 6.50 -10.93
C ILE A 31 -1.12 5.33 -10.01
N ALA A 32 -1.60 5.61 -8.81
CA ALA A 32 -2.05 4.60 -7.86
C ALA A 32 -3.58 4.49 -7.93
N VAL A 33 -4.08 3.35 -8.41
CA VAL A 33 -5.51 3.05 -8.43
C VAL A 33 -5.86 2.24 -7.20
N PHE A 34 -6.74 2.77 -6.37
CA PHE A 34 -7.19 2.14 -5.12
C PHE A 34 -8.55 1.48 -5.33
N TYR A 35 -8.62 0.23 -4.92
CA TYR A 35 -9.85 -0.54 -4.82
C TYR A 35 -10.10 -0.87 -3.36
N ARG A 36 -11.35 -0.66 -2.93
CA ARG A 36 -11.82 -1.16 -1.65
C ARG A 36 -12.48 -2.51 -1.88
N CYS A 37 -12.15 -3.48 -1.03
CA CYS A 37 -12.64 -4.84 -1.14
C CYS A 37 -13.38 -5.24 0.13
N ASP A 38 -14.31 -6.17 -0.03
CA ASP A 38 -15.05 -6.79 1.07
C ASP A 38 -14.13 -7.52 2.04
N SER A 39 -14.67 -7.96 3.17
CA SER A 39 -13.89 -8.60 4.24
C SER A 39 -13.21 -9.90 3.84
N ASP A 40 -13.60 -10.53 2.73
CA ASP A 40 -12.97 -11.72 2.16
C ASP A 40 -11.95 -11.38 1.05
N GLY A 41 -11.87 -10.12 0.62
CA GLY A 41 -10.95 -9.65 -0.43
C GLY A 41 -11.34 -10.06 -1.85
N ILE A 42 -12.51 -10.66 -2.04
CA ILE A 42 -12.92 -11.22 -3.34
C ILE A 42 -13.54 -10.14 -4.22
N ASN A 43 -14.53 -9.44 -3.68
CA ASN A 43 -15.21 -8.36 -4.39
C ASN A 43 -14.51 -7.05 -4.10
N CYS A 44 -13.90 -6.48 -5.14
CA CYS A 44 -13.21 -5.20 -5.07
C CYS A 44 -13.90 -4.20 -6.00
N GLU A 45 -14.25 -3.03 -5.48
CA GLU A 45 -14.79 -1.92 -6.25
C GLU A 45 -13.81 -0.77 -6.32
N TYR A 46 -13.85 -0.02 -7.42
CA TYR A 46 -13.04 1.17 -7.58
C TYR A 46 -13.38 2.18 -6.48
N PHE A 47 -12.36 2.68 -5.78
CA PHE A 47 -12.53 3.71 -4.78
C PHE A 47 -12.04 5.06 -5.30
N GLN A 48 -10.74 5.17 -5.60
CA GLN A 48 -10.15 6.43 -6.07
C GLN A 48 -8.84 6.21 -6.82
N THR A 49 -8.37 7.27 -7.50
CA THR A 49 -7.08 7.29 -8.17
C THR A 49 -6.25 8.46 -7.66
N TRP A 50 -4.99 8.20 -7.32
CA TRP A 50 -4.01 9.24 -7.03
C TRP A 50 -2.99 9.34 -8.15
N THR A 51 -2.73 10.57 -8.58
CA THR A 51 -1.76 10.86 -9.63
C THR A 51 -0.60 11.64 -9.05
N PHE A 52 0.58 11.07 -9.21
CA PHE A 52 1.85 11.60 -8.75
C PHE A 52 2.66 11.97 -9.99
N SER A 53 2.53 13.21 -10.47
CA SER A 53 3.14 13.67 -11.73
C SER A 53 4.62 14.01 -11.61
N ASN A 54 5.12 14.19 -10.38
CA ASN A 54 6.53 14.41 -10.10
C ASN A 54 6.91 13.58 -8.87
N VAL A 55 6.98 12.25 -9.10
CA VAL A 55 7.25 11.26 -8.05
C VAL A 55 8.52 11.61 -7.30
N CYS A 56 9.53 12.15 -7.99
CA CYS A 56 10.80 12.53 -7.38
C CYS A 56 10.73 13.63 -6.34
N ASN A 57 9.84 14.61 -6.52
CA ASN A 57 9.64 15.64 -5.52
C ASN A 57 8.82 15.09 -4.35
N GLN A 58 7.80 14.28 -4.62
CA GLN A 58 6.91 13.74 -3.60
C GLN A 58 7.59 12.67 -2.72
N LEU A 59 8.60 11.97 -3.23
CA LEU A 59 9.44 11.09 -2.42
C LEU A 59 10.32 11.84 -1.42
N LYS A 60 10.56 13.14 -1.61
CA LYS A 60 11.30 13.97 -0.65
C LYS A 60 10.40 14.51 0.46
N GLU A 61 9.08 14.45 0.29
CA GLU A 61 8.12 14.90 1.29
C GLU A 61 8.09 13.94 2.47
N LYS A 62 8.34 14.47 3.66
CA LYS A 62 8.30 13.72 4.91
C LYS A 62 6.88 13.73 5.50
N ASN A 63 6.59 12.75 6.36
CA ASN A 63 5.33 12.62 7.09
C ASN A 63 4.09 12.43 6.20
N GLN A 64 4.27 11.88 5.00
CA GLN A 64 3.17 11.50 4.13
C GLN A 64 2.77 10.04 4.41
N VAL A 65 1.54 9.66 4.01
CA VAL A 65 1.04 8.29 4.17
C VAL A 65 1.96 7.25 3.52
N TRP A 66 2.65 7.65 2.43
CA TRP A 66 3.60 6.81 1.72
C TRP A 66 5.03 6.84 2.27
N SER A 67 5.40 7.76 3.16
CA SER A 67 6.81 7.95 3.58
C SER A 67 7.41 6.68 4.19
N ARG A 68 6.71 6.02 5.13
CA ARG A 68 7.20 4.77 5.74
C ARG A 68 7.21 3.59 4.77
N PHE A 69 6.29 3.59 3.81
CA PHE A 69 6.24 2.57 2.78
C PHE A 69 7.39 2.72 1.79
N SER A 70 7.73 3.94 1.38
CA SER A 70 8.86 4.22 0.48
C SER A 70 10.22 3.88 1.11
N ASP A 71 10.36 4.05 2.43
CA ASP A 71 11.61 3.74 3.15
C ASP A 71 11.92 2.24 3.22
N ALA A 72 10.92 1.39 3.00
CA ALA A 72 11.06 -0.06 3.07
C ALA A 72 11.53 -0.73 1.77
N PHE A 73 11.76 0.07 0.72
CA PHE A 73 12.28 -0.40 -0.55
C PHE A 73 13.79 -0.66 -0.48
N ASP A 74 14.21 -1.81 -1.01
CA ASP A 74 15.58 -2.27 -1.18
C ASP A 74 15.80 -2.69 -2.65
N PRO A 75 16.60 -1.95 -3.44
CA PRO A 75 17.36 -0.75 -3.05
C PRO A 75 16.44 0.45 -2.76
N PRO A 76 16.93 1.50 -2.06
CA PRO A 76 16.13 2.68 -1.74
C PRO A 76 15.41 3.24 -2.97
N PHE A 77 14.12 3.53 -2.82
CA PHE A 77 13.30 4.12 -3.88
C PHE A 77 13.58 5.62 -3.99
N ILE A 78 14.78 5.95 -4.48
CA ILE A 78 15.28 7.32 -4.65
C ILE A 78 15.37 7.69 -6.13
N CYS A 79 15.31 8.98 -6.42
CA CYS A 79 15.48 9.46 -7.78
C CYS A 79 16.94 9.62 -8.20
N PRO A 80 17.27 9.39 -9.49
CA PRO A 80 16.37 8.93 -10.57
C PRO A 80 15.95 7.46 -10.42
N ILE A 81 14.66 7.18 -10.61
CA ILE A 81 14.10 5.83 -10.49
C ILE A 81 14.36 5.08 -11.80
N ASN A 82 15.47 4.32 -11.85
CA ASN A 82 15.93 3.61 -13.05
C ASN A 82 16.29 2.13 -12.80
N LYS A 83 15.93 1.58 -11.64
CA LYS A 83 16.32 0.22 -11.22
C LYS A 83 15.28 -0.83 -11.57
N VAL A 84 15.81 -2.00 -11.95
CA VAL A 84 15.06 -3.10 -12.56
C VAL A 84 14.33 -3.97 -11.54
N SER A 85 14.73 -3.93 -10.27
CA SER A 85 14.14 -4.78 -9.22
C SER A 85 14.22 -4.12 -7.86
N TYR A 86 13.07 -4.03 -7.20
CA TYR A 86 12.90 -3.59 -5.83
C TYR A 86 12.32 -4.72 -4.98
N GLN A 87 12.78 -4.82 -3.75
CA GLN A 87 12.19 -5.64 -2.71
C GLN A 87 11.66 -4.71 -1.64
N ILE A 88 10.44 -4.95 -1.19
CA ILE A 88 9.87 -4.28 -0.04
C ILE A 88 9.89 -5.32 1.07
N LYS A 89 10.56 -5.01 2.19
CA LYS A 89 10.63 -5.90 3.35
C LYS A 89 10.10 -5.18 4.58
N ASN A 90 9.15 -5.81 5.26
CA ASN A 90 8.58 -5.30 6.50
C ASN A 90 8.07 -3.85 6.44
N ALA A 91 7.49 -3.45 5.31
CA ALA A 91 6.96 -2.10 5.20
C ALA A 91 5.74 -1.91 6.10
N THR A 92 5.63 -0.69 6.65
CA THR A 92 4.51 -0.27 7.49
C THR A 92 3.85 0.95 6.86
N ILE A 93 2.55 1.11 7.11
CA ILE A 93 1.78 2.29 6.70
C ILE A 93 1.40 3.05 7.96
N ASP A 94 1.38 4.38 7.88
CA ASP A 94 0.86 5.21 8.95
C ASP A 94 -0.68 5.14 8.96
N VAL A 95 -1.22 4.33 9.89
CA VAL A 95 -2.67 4.10 10.02
C VAL A 95 -3.40 5.38 10.45
N GLU A 96 -2.77 6.22 11.27
CA GLU A 96 -3.39 7.47 11.73
C GLU A 96 -3.55 8.44 10.56
N ALA A 97 -2.51 8.61 9.76
CA ALA A 97 -2.58 9.43 8.55
C ALA A 97 -3.57 8.85 7.52
N ALA A 98 -3.66 7.53 7.39
CA ALA A 98 -4.66 6.88 6.54
C ALA A 98 -6.10 7.14 7.01
N LEU A 99 -6.35 7.11 8.32
CA LEU A 99 -7.67 7.39 8.92
C LEU A 99 -8.08 8.86 8.79
N LEU A 100 -7.11 9.78 8.83
CA LEU A 100 -7.37 11.20 8.56
C LEU A 100 -7.80 11.44 7.11
N LEU A 101 -7.19 10.74 6.15
CA LEU A 101 -7.59 10.82 4.74
C LEU A 101 -8.92 10.10 4.48
N TYR A 102 -9.14 8.96 5.13
CA TYR A 102 -10.35 8.18 4.99
C TYR A 102 -10.69 7.45 6.29
N PRO A 103 -11.68 7.93 7.08
CA PRO A 103 -12.01 7.37 8.39
C PRO A 103 -12.41 5.89 8.37
N LEU A 104 -12.94 5.39 7.25
CA LEU A 104 -13.31 3.98 7.08
C LEU A 104 -12.19 3.14 6.46
N ALA A 105 -10.95 3.66 6.38
CA ALA A 105 -9.81 2.95 5.79
C ALA A 105 -9.60 1.57 6.42
N THR A 106 -9.92 1.39 7.69
CA THR A 106 -9.72 0.12 8.39
C THR A 106 -10.85 -0.88 8.20
N ASP A 107 -12.00 -0.46 7.67
CA ASP A 107 -13.19 -1.30 7.51
C ASP A 107 -13.16 -2.10 6.21
N TYR A 108 -12.31 -1.68 5.26
CA TYR A 108 -12.12 -2.33 3.96
C TYR A 108 -10.79 -3.06 3.87
N GLN A 109 -10.75 -4.06 3.00
CA GLN A 109 -9.50 -4.61 2.50
C GLN A 109 -9.08 -3.76 1.30
N TRP A 110 -7.79 -3.57 1.08
CA TRP A 110 -7.33 -2.68 0.02
C TRP A 110 -6.50 -3.43 -1.00
N LYS A 111 -6.85 -3.19 -2.26
CA LYS A 111 -6.05 -3.58 -3.40
C LYS A 111 -5.62 -2.33 -4.14
N VAL A 112 -4.33 -2.18 -4.34
CA VAL A 112 -3.74 -1.03 -5.01
C VAL A 112 -2.99 -1.50 -6.24
N ASN A 113 -3.28 -0.86 -7.36
CA ASN A 113 -2.59 -1.08 -8.62
C ASN A 113 -1.75 0.16 -8.96
N PRO A 114 -0.49 0.25 -8.48
CA PRO A 114 0.44 1.26 -8.93
C PRO A 114 0.81 1.03 -10.40
N LYS A 115 0.72 2.09 -11.20
CA LYS A 115 1.12 2.14 -12.61
C LYS A 115 2.22 3.19 -12.77
N PHE A 116 3.37 2.76 -13.27
CA PHE A 116 4.56 3.58 -13.44
C PHE A 116 4.67 4.05 -14.89
N TYR A 117 5.06 5.30 -15.06
CA TYR A 117 5.18 5.95 -16.35
C TYR A 117 6.49 6.75 -16.45
N SER A 118 7.02 6.83 -17.67
CA SER A 118 8.01 7.80 -18.11
C SER A 118 7.28 8.80 -19.01
N ASP A 119 6.96 9.96 -18.46
CA ASP A 119 6.01 10.92 -19.02
C ASP A 119 4.64 10.27 -19.28
N ASP A 120 4.30 10.03 -20.54
CA ASP A 120 3.06 9.36 -20.95
C ASP A 120 3.27 7.91 -21.41
N ILE A 121 4.51 7.42 -21.38
CA ILE A 121 4.86 6.04 -21.74
C ILE A 121 4.64 5.14 -20.53
N PHE A 122 3.74 4.17 -20.65
CA PHE A 122 3.53 3.15 -19.62
C PHE A 122 4.75 2.24 -19.50
N VAL A 123 5.31 2.17 -18.30
CA VAL A 123 6.52 1.40 -17.99
C VAL A 123 6.19 0.06 -17.36
N GLY A 124 5.19 0.02 -16.48
CA GLY A 124 4.79 -1.21 -15.81
C GLY A 124 3.80 -0.99 -14.67
N SER A 125 3.27 -2.08 -14.12
CA SER A 125 2.36 -2.03 -12.98
C SER A 125 2.60 -3.21 -12.04
N ALA A 126 2.13 -3.06 -10.81
CA ALA A 126 2.09 -4.14 -9.82
C ALA A 126 0.71 -4.21 -9.17
N ILE A 127 0.43 -5.27 -8.43
CA ILE A 127 -0.73 -5.36 -7.56
C ILE A 127 -0.21 -5.54 -6.14
N THR A 128 -0.72 -4.73 -5.22
CA THR A 128 -0.39 -4.80 -3.80
C THR A 128 -1.69 -4.86 -3.01
N GLU A 129 -1.79 -5.82 -2.10
CA GLU A 129 -2.96 -6.04 -1.26
C GLU A 129 -2.55 -5.82 0.20
N PHE A 130 -3.35 -5.07 0.97
CA PHE A 130 -3.08 -4.81 2.39
C PHE A 130 -4.35 -4.78 3.25
N TYR A 131 -4.18 -5.14 4.52
CA TYR A 131 -5.27 -5.36 5.47
C TYR A 131 -4.89 -4.86 6.87
N PHE A 132 -5.80 -4.12 7.52
CA PHE A 132 -5.64 -3.61 8.89
C PHE A 132 -6.27 -4.56 9.91
N PHE A 133 -5.61 -5.69 10.20
CA PHE A 133 -6.17 -6.75 11.06
C PHE A 133 -6.29 -6.32 12.54
N GLY A 134 -5.35 -5.52 13.04
CA GLY A 134 -5.32 -5.10 14.45
C GLY A 134 -6.40 -4.07 14.80
N TYR A 135 -6.75 -3.19 13.86
CA TYR A 135 -7.64 -2.05 14.11
C TYR A 135 -9.13 -2.43 14.10
N ARG A 136 -9.57 -3.32 13.19
CA ARG A 136 -10.94 -3.83 13.15
C ARG A 136 -11.38 -4.48 14.46
N LYS A 137 -10.46 -5.17 15.14
CA LYS A 137 -10.73 -5.78 16.45
C LYS A 137 -10.95 -4.74 17.54
N LYS A 138 -10.22 -3.62 17.54
CA LYS A 138 -10.37 -2.55 18.52
C LYS A 138 -11.71 -1.81 18.36
N ILE A 139 -12.13 -1.46 17.15
CA ILE A 139 -13.44 -0.80 16.92
C ILE A 139 -14.61 -1.71 17.36
N LYS A 140 -14.60 -3.00 16.98
CA LYS A 140 -15.65 -3.94 17.39
C LYS A 140 -15.72 -4.13 18.91
N SER A 141 -14.62 -3.91 19.63
CA SER A 141 -14.61 -3.96 21.10
C SER A 141 -15.13 -2.69 21.75
N ILE A 142 -15.09 -1.54 21.05
CA ILE A 142 -15.55 -0.24 21.56
C ILE A 142 -17.08 -0.07 21.35
N LEU A 143 -17.66 -0.73 20.35
CA LEU A 143 -19.11 -0.75 20.09
C LEU A 143 -19.92 -1.72 21.00
N LYS A 144 -19.36 -2.14 22.14
CA LYS A 144 -20.11 -2.80 23.21
C LYS A 144 -20.28 -1.83 24.37
N LEU A 145 -21.28 -0.96 24.27
CA LEU A 145 -21.85 -0.18 25.36
C LEU A 145 -23.37 -0.25 25.26
#